data_AF-A0A0M7ANF6-F1
#
_entry.id   AF-A0A0M7ANF6-F1
#
_cell.length_a   1.000
_cell.length_b   1.000
_cell.length_c   1.000
_cell.angle_alpha   90.00
_cell.angle_beta   90.00
_cell.angle_gamma   90.00
#
_symmetry.space_group_name_H-M   'P 1'
#
loop_
_entity.id
_entity.type
_entity.pdbx_description
1 polymer ?
#
loop_
_entity_poly.entity_id
_entity_poly.type
_entity_poly.pdbx_seq_one_letter_code
_entity_poly.pdbx_strand_id
1 'polypeptide(L)'
;MKSEEQTYNEIVAVIRENKGLFALCGLGLTIAGIASILFPIFSSFTINYMVGVLLFAGGLMTLLGSFSVLGTGPFFGVFLAGAMEIGIGLFLINNPVLGTAVVTIGAGFVFLVSGA
;
A
#
# COMPACT_ATOMS: atom_id res chain seq x y z
N MET A 1 -43.67 -22.48 9.03
CA MET A 1 -43.69 -23.10 7.68
C MET A 1 -44.51 -22.31 6.66
N LYS A 2 -45.86 -22.26 6.68
CA LYS A 2 -46.64 -21.48 5.67
C LYS A 2 -46.29 -19.97 5.59
N SER A 3 -45.87 -19.38 6.71
CA SER A 3 -45.49 -17.95 6.78
C SER A 3 -44.17 -17.63 6.06
N GLU A 4 -43.17 -18.51 6.11
CA GLU A 4 -41.89 -18.28 5.42
C GLU A 4 -42.02 -18.43 3.90
N GLU A 5 -42.89 -19.37 3.49
CA GLU A 5 -43.15 -19.65 2.07
C GLU A 5 -43.90 -18.49 1.39
N GLN A 6 -44.78 -17.77 2.12
CA GLN A 6 -45.41 -16.55 1.61
C GLN A 6 -44.40 -15.40 1.47
N THR A 7 -43.55 -15.17 2.47
CA THR A 7 -42.51 -14.13 2.41
C THR A 7 -41.53 -14.37 1.27
N TYR A 8 -41.13 -15.61 1.03
CA TYR A 8 -40.25 -15.95 -0.10
C TYR A 8 -40.87 -15.59 -1.45
N ASN A 9 -42.14 -15.97 -1.67
CA ASN A 9 -42.85 -15.69 -2.91
C ASN A 9 -43.05 -14.19 -3.14
N GLU A 10 -43.27 -13.43 -2.07
CA GLU A 10 -43.41 -11.97 -2.11
C GLU A 10 -42.08 -11.29 -2.52
N ILE A 11 -40.95 -11.73 -1.97
CA ILE A 11 -39.61 -11.23 -2.35
C ILE A 11 -39.32 -11.52 -3.82
N VAL A 12 -39.60 -12.75 -4.28
CA VAL A 12 -39.38 -13.14 -5.68
C VAL A 12 -40.27 -12.32 -6.62
N ALA A 13 -41.51 -12.01 -6.22
CA ALA A 13 -42.41 -11.16 -7.00
C ALA A 13 -41.85 -9.74 -7.15
N VAL A 14 -41.38 -9.12 -6.06
CA VAL A 14 -40.79 -7.78 -6.06
C VAL A 14 -39.53 -7.70 -6.92
N ILE A 15 -38.67 -8.73 -6.86
CA ILE A 15 -37.47 -8.82 -7.72
C ILE A 15 -37.88 -8.96 -9.19
N ARG A 16 -38.94 -9.74 -9.48
CA ARG A 16 -39.43 -9.93 -10.85
C ARG A 16 -40.00 -8.64 -11.44
N GLU A 17 -40.71 -7.87 -10.62
CA GLU A 17 -41.31 -6.59 -10.99
C GLU A 17 -40.22 -5.52 -11.23
N ASN A 18 -39.15 -5.52 -10.44
CA ASN A 18 -38.05 -4.56 -10.51
C ASN A 18 -36.74 -5.11 -11.10
N LYS A 19 -36.83 -6.11 -12.00
CA LYS A 19 -35.67 -6.79 -12.61
C LYS A 19 -34.60 -5.84 -13.16
N GLY A 20 -35.02 -4.76 -13.82
CA GLY A 20 -34.11 -3.78 -14.40
C GLY A 20 -33.30 -3.02 -13.34
N LEU A 21 -33.94 -2.64 -12.23
CA LEU A 21 -33.29 -1.96 -11.12
C LEU A 21 -32.31 -2.90 -10.41
N PHE A 22 -32.72 -4.14 -10.15
CA PHE A 22 -31.85 -5.16 -9.53
C PHE A 22 -30.65 -5.51 -10.42
N ALA A 23 -30.84 -5.61 -11.74
CA ALA A 23 -29.76 -5.83 -12.69
C ALA A 23 -28.77 -4.66 -12.71
N LEU A 24 -29.28 -3.42 -12.67
CA LEU A 24 -28.44 -2.22 -12.60
C LEU A 24 -27.65 -2.15 -11.28
N CYS A 25 -28.27 -2.45 -10.14
CA CYS A 25 -27.59 -2.54 -8.86
C CYS A 25 -26.50 -3.61 -8.86
N GLY A 26 -26.78 -4.80 -9.42
CA GLY A 26 -25.80 -5.88 -9.54
C GLY A 26 -24.63 -5.50 -10.45
N LEU A 27 -24.89 -4.84 -11.58
CA LEU A 27 -23.86 -4.35 -12.48
C LEU A 27 -23.04 -3.23 -11.83
N GLY A 28 -23.68 -2.31 -11.12
CA GLY A 28 -23.03 -1.25 -10.35
C GLY A 28 -22.09 -1.81 -9.27
N LEU A 29 -22.56 -2.79 -8.49
CA LEU A 29 -21.74 -3.50 -7.49
C LEU A 29 -20.55 -4.25 -8.13
N THR A 30 -20.75 -4.84 -9.30
CA THR A 30 -19.68 -5.52 -10.04
C THR A 30 -18.60 -4.53 -10.48
N ILE A 31 -19.00 -3.40 -11.07
CA ILE A 31 -18.07 -2.33 -11.47
C ILE A 31 -17.35 -1.76 -10.25
N ALA A 32 -18.06 -1.51 -9.15
CA ALA A 32 -17.47 -1.03 -7.91
C ALA A 32 -16.44 -2.03 -7.35
N GLY A 33 -16.74 -3.32 -7.39
CA GLY A 33 -15.80 -4.38 -7.01
C GLY A 33 -14.54 -4.38 -7.87
N ILE A 34 -14.68 -4.28 -9.20
CA ILE A 34 -13.54 -4.18 -10.12
C ILE A 34 -12.71 -2.92 -9.84
N ALA A 35 -13.36 -1.77 -9.65
CA ALA A 35 -12.69 -0.52 -9.31
C ALA A 35 -11.93 -0.63 -7.97
N SER A 36 -12.50 -1.32 -6.98
CA SER A 36 -11.85 -1.56 -5.69
C SER A 36 -10.61 -2.44 -5.78
N ILE A 37 -10.48 -3.31 -6.80
CA ILE A 37 -9.27 -4.11 -7.03
C ILE A 37 -8.16 -3.25 -7.67
N LEU A 38 -8.53 -2.27 -8.50
CA LEU A 38 -7.59 -1.39 -9.18
C LEU A 38 -7.04 -0.28 -8.27
N PHE A 39 -7.84 0.19 -7.31
CA PHE A 39 -7.45 1.28 -6.40
C PHE A 39 -6.18 0.98 -5.57
N PRO A 40 -5.99 -0.22 -4.98
CA PRO A 40 -4.78 -0.61 -4.26
C PRO A 40 -3.50 -0.52 -5.09
N ILE A 41 -3.59 -0.70 -6.41
CA ILE A 41 -2.42 -0.67 -7.30
C ILE A 41 -1.82 0.74 -7.28
N PHE A 42 -2.64 1.76 -7.52
CA PHE A 42 -2.21 3.17 -7.47
C PHE A 42 -1.76 3.59 -6.08
N SER A 43 -2.45 3.11 -5.04
CA SER A 43 -2.04 3.35 -3.66
C SER A 43 -0.65 2.78 -3.37
N SER A 44 -0.37 1.55 -3.79
CA SER A 44 0.92 0.89 -3.58
C SER A 44 2.06 1.62 -4.29
N PHE A 45 1.84 2.07 -5.53
CA PHE A 45 2.80 2.89 -6.27
C PHE A 45 3.10 4.21 -5.54
N THR A 46 2.05 4.86 -5.02
CA THR A 46 2.17 6.13 -4.30
C THR A 46 2.99 5.96 -3.01
N ILE A 47 2.68 4.95 -2.20
CA ILE A 47 3.40 4.65 -0.96
C ILE A 47 4.87 4.37 -1.27
N ASN A 48 5.14 3.52 -2.27
CA ASN A 48 6.51 3.18 -2.64
C ASN A 48 7.32 4.41 -3.08
N TYR A 49 6.71 5.28 -3.89
CA TYR A 49 7.36 6.53 -4.31
C TYR A 49 7.62 7.46 -3.11
N MET A 50 6.63 7.64 -2.23
CA MET A 50 6.78 8.46 -1.03
C MET A 50 7.90 7.94 -0.12
N VAL A 51 7.92 6.64 0.17
CA VAL A 51 8.98 6.02 0.98
C VAL A 51 10.34 6.18 0.31
N GLY A 52 10.42 6.01 -1.02
CA GLY A 52 11.65 6.22 -1.79
C GLY A 52 12.18 7.64 -1.68
N VAL A 53 11.31 8.65 -1.81
CA VAL A 53 11.69 10.06 -1.66
C VAL A 53 12.11 10.37 -0.22
N LEU A 54 11.40 9.84 0.78
CA LEU A 54 11.75 10.04 2.19
C LEU A 54 13.11 9.41 2.54
N LEU A 55 13.39 8.19 2.07
CA LEU A 55 14.69 7.55 2.26
C LEU A 55 15.81 8.29 1.52
N PHE A 56 15.55 8.79 0.31
CA PHE A 56 16.53 9.58 -0.42
C PHE A 56 16.85 10.90 0.30
N ALA A 57 15.82 11.64 0.72
CA ALA A 57 15.98 12.91 1.42
C ALA A 57 16.62 12.72 2.81
N GLY A 58 16.15 11.73 3.57
CA GLY A 58 16.72 11.35 4.86
C GLY A 58 18.18 10.93 4.72
N GLY A 59 18.48 10.05 3.77
CA GLY A 59 19.83 9.60 3.48
C GLY A 59 20.75 10.74 3.08
N LEU A 60 20.26 11.72 2.31
CA LEU A 60 21.02 12.92 1.98
C LEU A 60 21.33 13.76 3.21
N MET A 61 20.36 13.97 4.11
CA MET A 61 20.60 14.66 5.38
C MET A 61 21.60 13.91 6.27
N THR A 62 21.45 12.59 6.38
CA THR A 62 22.36 11.72 7.14
C THR A 62 23.79 11.77 6.57
N LEU A 63 23.92 11.71 5.24
CA LEU A 63 25.19 11.79 4.54
C LEU A 63 25.86 13.15 4.77
N LEU A 64 25.12 14.25 4.63
CA LEU A 64 25.65 15.60 4.89
C LEU A 64 25.99 15.80 6.37
N GLY A 65 25.18 15.25 7.27
CA GLY A 65 25.41 15.28 8.71
C GLY A 65 26.64 14.47 9.13
N SER A 66 27.03 13.45 8.37
CA SER A 66 28.21 12.63 8.68
C SER A 66 29.48 13.48 8.79
N PHE A 67 29.64 14.52 7.96
CA PHE A 67 30.81 15.41 7.99
C PHE A 67 30.95 16.22 9.27
N SER A 68 29.89 16.32 10.08
CA SER A 68 29.91 17.01 11.38
C SER A 68 30.26 16.08 12.55
N VAL A 69 30.40 14.78 12.31
CA VAL A 69 30.69 13.79 13.37
C VAL A 69 32.19 13.75 13.67
N LEU A 70 32.55 13.98 14.94
CA LEU A 70 33.94 13.83 15.40
C LEU A 70 34.31 12.35 15.58
N GLY A 71 35.41 11.94 14.95
CA GLY A 71 35.97 10.58 15.06
C GLY A 71 35.74 9.74 13.82
N THR A 72 36.81 9.09 13.34
CA THR A 72 36.85 8.40 12.04
C THR A 72 35.95 7.17 11.97
N GLY A 73 35.78 6.45 13.09
CA GLY A 73 34.91 5.27 13.17
C GLY A 73 33.43 5.62 13.04
N PRO A 74 32.88 6.47 13.94
CA PRO A 74 31.49 6.92 13.86
C PRO A 74 31.18 7.67 12.55
N PHE A 75 32.12 8.48 12.05
CA PHE A 75 31.99 9.16 10.75
C PHE A 75 31.66 8.17 9.62
N PHE A 76 32.47 7.13 9.47
CA PHE A 76 32.31 6.19 8.36
C PHE A 76 31.01 5.38 8.45
N GLY A 77 30.57 5.04 9.68
CA GLY A 77 29.30 4.37 9.91
C GLY A 77 28.09 5.21 9.47
N VAL A 78 28.06 6.49 9.88
CA VAL A 78 26.97 7.41 9.51
C VAL A 78 27.00 7.73 8.02
N PHE A 79 28.19 7.92 7.44
CA PHE A 79 28.35 8.12 5.99
C PHE A 79 27.81 6.92 5.19
N LEU A 80 28.20 5.70 5.57
CA LEU A 80 27.75 4.49 4.89
C LEU A 80 26.24 4.28 5.03
N ALA A 81 25.68 4.55 6.22
CA ALA A 81 24.24 4.48 6.45
C ALA A 81 23.48 5.46 5.54
N GLY A 82 23.91 6.73 5.49
CA GLY A 82 23.32 7.73 4.59
C GLY A 82 23.43 7.34 3.12
N ALA A 83 24.57 6.78 2.70
CA ALA A 83 24.76 6.29 1.34
C ALA A 83 23.83 5.11 1.01
N MET A 84 23.62 4.20 1.95
CA MET A 84 22.66 3.09 1.79
C MET A 84 21.23 3.60 1.69
N GLU A 85 20.82 4.54 2.56
CA GLU A 85 19.48 5.14 2.51
C GLU A 85 19.22 5.82 1.15
N ILE A 86 20.18 6.57 0.63
CA ILE A 86 20.12 7.16 -0.71
C ILE A 86 19.98 6.07 -1.78
N GLY A 87 20.81 5.02 -1.71
CA GLY A 87 20.79 3.92 -2.68
C GLY A 87 19.45 3.17 -2.69
N ILE A 88 18.90 2.88 -1.52
CA ILE A 88 17.59 2.24 -1.38
C ILE A 88 16.49 3.19 -1.86
N GLY A 89 16.52 4.46 -1.48
CA GLY A 89 15.56 5.47 -1.92
C GLY A 89 15.49 5.59 -3.45
N LEU A 90 16.66 5.68 -4.11
CA LEU A 90 16.76 5.69 -5.57
C LEU A 90 16.28 4.37 -6.18
N PHE A 91 16.59 3.22 -5.57
CA PHE A 91 16.11 1.93 -6.04
C PHE A 91 14.58 1.85 -6.02
N LEU A 92 13.94 2.30 -4.94
CA LEU A 92 12.48 2.31 -4.81
C LEU A 92 11.82 3.21 -5.86
N ILE A 93 12.38 4.39 -6.12
CA ILE A 93 11.85 5.34 -7.12
C ILE A 93 11.94 4.74 -8.54
N ASN A 94 13.06 4.11 -8.88
CA ASN A 94 13.30 3.58 -10.22
C ASN A 94 12.65 2.21 -10.49
N ASN A 95 12.43 1.40 -9.45
CA ASN A 95 11.89 0.04 -9.58
C ASN A 95 10.67 -0.16 -8.67
N PRO A 96 9.51 0.42 -9.00
CA PRO A 96 8.38 0.41 -8.08
C PRO A 96 7.79 -0.97 -7.82
N VAL A 97 7.89 -1.90 -8.78
CA VAL A 97 7.40 -3.28 -8.61
C VAL A 97 8.25 -4.08 -7.63
N LEU A 98 9.58 -3.91 -7.65
CA LEU A 98 10.46 -4.54 -6.67
C LEU A 98 10.44 -3.76 -5.35
N GLY A 99 10.20 -2.46 -5.40
CA GLY A 99 10.13 -1.61 -4.22
C GLY A 99 8.98 -1.95 -3.29
N THR A 100 7.81 -2.34 -3.81
CA THR A 100 6.70 -2.82 -2.97
C THR A 100 7.09 -4.04 -2.13
N ALA A 101 7.85 -4.97 -2.70
CA ALA A 101 8.36 -6.13 -1.97
C ALA A 101 9.36 -5.71 -0.87
N VAL A 102 10.30 -4.81 -1.19
CA VAL A 102 11.27 -4.29 -0.21
C VAL A 102 10.58 -3.58 0.95
N VAL A 103 9.63 -2.69 0.66
CA VAL A 103 8.87 -1.96 1.68
C VAL A 103 8.01 -2.90 2.52
N THR A 104 7.44 -3.96 1.91
CA THR A 104 6.65 -4.97 2.63
C THR A 104 7.51 -5.80 3.58
N ILE A 105 8.69 -6.26 3.12
CA ILE A 105 9.65 -6.98 3.96
C ILE A 105 10.13 -6.08 5.08
N GLY A 106 10.48 -4.83 4.78
CA GLY A 106 10.89 -3.84 5.77
C GLY A 106 9.81 -3.59 6.82
N ALA A 107 8.56 -3.39 6.41
CA ALA A 107 7.42 -3.25 7.32
C ALA A 107 7.20 -4.51 8.17
N GLY A 108 7.30 -5.70 7.58
CA GLY A 108 7.21 -6.96 8.31
C GLY A 108 8.30 -7.11 9.37
N PHE A 109 9.54 -6.70 9.06
CA PHE A 109 10.62 -6.65 10.02
C PHE A 109 10.35 -5.65 11.15
N VAL A 110 9.84 -4.46 10.83
CA VAL A 110 9.44 -3.46 11.83
C VAL A 110 8.35 -4.01 12.74
N PHE A 111 7.35 -4.69 12.21
CA PHE A 111 6.30 -5.32 13.01
C PHE A 111 6.84 -6.41 13.93
N LEU A 112 7.74 -7.26 13.40
CA LEU A 112 8.40 -8.30 14.19
C LEU A 112 9.18 -7.71 15.37
N VAL A 113 9.95 -6.64 15.14
CA VAL A 113 10.73 -5.96 16.18
C VAL A 113 9.84 -5.19 17.16
N SER A 114 8.75 -4.59 16.67
CA SER A 114 7.84 -3.79 17.50
C SER A 114 6.88 -4.65 18.33
N GLY A 115 6.78 -5.96 18.06
CA GLY A 115 5.88 -6.88 18.76
C GLY A 115 4.39 -6.64 18.46
N ALA A 116 4.09 -6.01 17.32
CA ALA A 116 2.73 -5.74 16.86
C ALA A 116 2.04 -6.98 16.29
#